data_AF-A0A5R2MSE0-F1
#
_entry.id   AF-A0A5R2MSE0-F1
#
_cell.length_a   1.000
_cell.length_b   1.000
_cell.length_c   1.000
_cell.angle_alpha   90.00
_cell.angle_beta   90.00
_cell.angle_gamma   90.00
#
_symmetry.space_group_name_H-M   'P 1'
#
loop_
_entity.id
_entity.type
_entity.pdbx_description
1 polymer ?
#
loop_
_entity_poly.entity_id
_entity_poly.type
_entity_poly.pdbx_seq_one_letter_code
_entity_poly.pdbx_strand_id
1 'polypeptide(L)'
;RDGAVLPILHLNGYKIANPTILARLPEEELRALFVGYGYEPLFVEGDEPASMHERMAVVLDDALDRIEAIQQAARKGGIGGRPKWPMIVLRSPK
;
A
#
# COMPACT_ATOMS: atom_id res chain seq x y z
N ARG A 1 7.75 21.88 6.70
CA ARG A 1 7.01 20.77 7.35
C ARG A 1 6.64 19.84 6.23
N ASP A 2 7.19 18.64 6.22
CA ASP A 2 6.92 17.67 5.16
C ASP A 2 5.61 16.93 5.48
N GLY A 3 4.81 16.66 4.45
CA GLY A 3 3.60 15.85 4.56
C GLY A 3 3.90 14.35 4.50
N ALA A 4 2.85 13.54 4.39
CA ALA A 4 2.97 12.12 4.07
C ALA A 4 2.34 11.84 2.70
N VAL A 5 2.90 10.88 1.97
CA VAL A 5 2.33 10.34 0.74
C VAL A 5 1.87 8.92 1.04
N LEU A 6 0.65 8.59 0.64
CA LEU A 6 0.11 7.22 0.64
C LEU A 6 0.03 6.72 -0.81
N PRO A 7 1.03 5.96 -1.30
CA PRO A 7 0.95 5.40 -2.64
C PRO A 7 -0.14 4.32 -2.73
N ILE A 8 -0.94 4.37 -3.80
CA ILE A 8 -1.90 3.32 -4.14
C ILE A 8 -1.51 2.76 -5.50
N LEU A 9 -1.00 1.53 -5.51
CA LEU A 9 -0.71 0.80 -6.73
C LEU A 9 -1.97 0.05 -7.18
N HIS A 10 -2.62 0.55 -8.23
CA HIS A 10 -3.76 -0.13 -8.85
C HIS A 10 -3.28 -1.18 -9.86
N LEU A 11 -3.30 -2.45 -9.46
CA LEU A 11 -3.01 -3.60 -10.29
C LEU A 11 -4.29 -4.16 -10.90
N ASN A 12 -4.82 -3.47 -11.90
CA ASN A 12 -5.95 -3.94 -12.72
C ASN A 12 -5.57 -5.05 -13.73
N GLY A 13 -4.39 -5.65 -13.60
CA GLY A 13 -3.91 -6.73 -14.46
C GLY A 13 -3.42 -6.34 -15.86
N TYR A 14 -3.77 -5.16 -16.40
CA TYR A 14 -3.57 -4.84 -17.82
C TYR A 14 -3.07 -3.41 -18.08
N LYS A 15 -2.18 -3.28 -19.06
CA LYS A 15 -1.90 -2.06 -19.83
C LYS A 15 -2.55 -2.19 -21.22
N ILE A 16 -2.42 -1.17 -22.08
CA ILE A 16 -3.14 -1.00 -23.36
C ILE A 16 -3.37 -2.31 -24.15
N ALA A 17 -2.36 -3.18 -24.26
CA ALA A 17 -2.49 -4.47 -24.96
C ALA A 17 -1.72 -5.64 -24.30
N ASN A 18 -1.34 -5.51 -23.01
CA ASN A 18 -0.46 -6.47 -22.36
C ASN A 18 -0.72 -6.55 -20.84
N PRO A 19 -0.34 -7.64 -20.16
CA PRO A 19 -0.31 -7.63 -18.70
C PRO A 19 0.77 -6.70 -18.15
N THR A 20 0.58 -6.18 -16.93
CA THR A 20 1.64 -5.43 -16.21
C THR A 20 2.60 -6.41 -15.54
N ILE A 21 3.89 -6.08 -15.48
CA ILE A 21 4.93 -6.95 -14.87
C ILE A 21 4.57 -7.22 -13.41
N LEU A 22 4.22 -6.17 -12.66
CA LEU A 22 3.90 -6.27 -11.24
C LEU A 22 2.62 -7.08 -10.96
N ALA A 23 1.65 -7.11 -11.88
CA ALA A 23 0.46 -7.96 -11.73
C ALA A 23 0.74 -9.45 -11.98
N ARG A 24 1.94 -9.81 -12.49
CA ARG A 24 2.34 -11.20 -12.72
C ARG A 24 3.25 -11.75 -11.64
N LEU A 25 3.74 -10.91 -10.73
CA LEU A 25 4.56 -11.36 -9.61
C LEU A 25 3.68 -12.07 -8.55
N PRO A 26 4.17 -13.16 -7.94
CA PRO A 26 3.61 -13.68 -6.70
C PRO A 26 3.49 -12.57 -5.64
N GLU A 27 2.49 -12.66 -4.77
CA GLU A 27 2.30 -11.66 -3.70
C GLU A 27 3.56 -11.51 -2.83
N GLU A 28 4.21 -12.62 -2.49
CA GLU A 28 5.43 -12.62 -1.66
C GLU A 28 6.57 -11.83 -2.31
N GLU A 29 6.79 -11.99 -3.61
CA GLU A 29 7.81 -11.24 -4.35
C GLU A 29 7.47 -9.75 -4.44
N LEU A 30 6.19 -9.42 -4.70
CA LEU A 30 5.73 -8.04 -4.75
C LEU A 30 5.85 -7.36 -3.36
N ARG A 31 5.53 -8.10 -2.29
CA ARG A 31 5.72 -7.66 -0.91
C ARG A 31 7.20 -7.41 -0.61
N ALA A 32 8.06 -8.36 -0.96
CA ALA A 32 9.51 -8.23 -0.75
C ALA A 32 10.09 -7.01 -1.48
N LEU A 33 9.65 -6.75 -2.71
CA LEU A 33 10.05 -5.57 -3.49
C LEU A 33 9.74 -4.27 -2.75
N PHE A 34 8.49 -4.10 -2.30
CA PHE A 34 8.07 -2.85 -1.64
C PHE A 34 8.64 -2.71 -0.23
N VAL A 35 8.80 -3.81 0.50
CA VAL A 35 9.56 -3.81 1.75
C VAL A 35 11.00 -3.36 1.51
N GLY A 36 11.64 -3.82 0.43
CA GLY A 36 12.97 -3.38 0.01
C GLY A 36 13.04 -1.88 -0.32
N TYR A 37 11.96 -1.28 -0.80
CA TYR A 37 11.83 0.17 -1.03
C TYR A 37 11.55 0.99 0.25
N GLY A 38 11.37 0.31 1.40
CA GLY A 38 11.06 0.95 2.67
C GLY A 38 9.57 1.26 2.84
N TYR A 39 8.70 0.57 2.11
CA TYR A 39 7.25 0.61 2.34
C TYR A 39 6.78 -0.57 3.19
N GLU A 40 5.58 -0.41 3.73
CA GLU A 40 4.79 -1.48 4.31
C GLU A 40 3.54 -1.70 3.44
N PRO A 41 3.53 -2.73 2.58
CA PRO A 41 2.44 -2.95 1.64
C PRO A 41 1.22 -3.60 2.31
N LEU A 42 0.08 -2.92 2.17
CA LEU A 42 -1.25 -3.36 2.56
C LEU A 42 -2.02 -3.78 1.32
N PHE A 43 -2.54 -5.00 1.29
CA PHE A 43 -3.17 -5.57 0.09
C PHE A 43 -4.69 -5.50 0.19
N VAL A 44 -5.31 -5.02 -0.88
CA VAL A 44 -6.77 -5.04 -1.08
C VAL A 44 -7.01 -5.84 -2.36
N GLU A 45 -7.55 -7.05 -2.19
CA GLU A 45 -7.78 -7.99 -3.30
C GLU A 45 -9.21 -8.53 -3.29
N GLY A 46 -9.78 -8.67 -4.48
CA GLY A 46 -11.13 -9.20 -4.67
C GLY A 46 -11.74 -8.78 -6.01
N ASP A 47 -12.90 -9.35 -6.30
CA ASP A 47 -13.67 -9.18 -7.53
C ASP A 47 -15.08 -8.59 -7.29
N GLU A 48 -15.65 -8.80 -6.10
CA GLU A 48 -16.95 -8.25 -5.72
C GLU A 48 -16.87 -6.79 -5.21
N PRO A 49 -17.48 -5.81 -5.90
CA PRO A 49 -17.40 -4.39 -5.54
C PRO A 49 -17.78 -4.06 -4.09
N ALA A 50 -18.89 -4.62 -3.56
CA ALA A 50 -19.34 -4.27 -2.22
C ALA A 50 -18.30 -4.67 -1.15
N SER A 51 -17.78 -5.91 -1.23
CA SER A 51 -16.74 -6.37 -0.31
C SER A 51 -15.42 -5.61 -0.49
N MET A 52 -15.08 -5.26 -1.74
CA MET A 52 -13.88 -4.47 -2.04
C MET A 52 -13.94 -3.07 -1.44
N HIS A 53 -15.10 -2.41 -1.47
CA HIS A 53 -15.28 -1.10 -0.83
C HIS A 53 -15.08 -1.18 0.69
N GLU A 54 -15.67 -2.17 1.36
CA GLU A 54 -15.49 -2.37 2.81
C GLU A 54 -14.03 -2.64 3.16
N ARG A 55 -13.36 -3.53 2.43
CA ARG A 55 -11.93 -3.84 2.64
C ARG A 55 -11.05 -2.62 2.42
N MET A 56 -11.32 -1.85 1.37
CA MET A 56 -10.58 -0.63 1.07
C MET A 56 -10.74 0.41 2.18
N ALA A 57 -11.94 0.57 2.75
CA ALA A 57 -12.17 1.48 3.87
C ALA A 57 -11.33 1.07 5.10
N VAL A 58 -11.38 -0.21 5.48
CA VAL A 58 -10.60 -0.75 6.61
C VAL A 58 -9.09 -0.54 6.40
N VAL A 59 -8.59 -0.82 5.20
CA VAL A 59 -7.15 -0.68 4.89
C VAL A 59 -6.73 0.79 4.83
N LEU A 60 -7.60 1.68 4.36
CA LEU A 60 -7.32 3.10 4.33
C LEU A 60 -7.21 3.67 5.75
N ASP A 61 -8.13 3.28 6.65
CA ASP A 61 -8.08 3.68 8.06
C ASP A 61 -6.78 3.19 8.72
N ASP A 62 -6.40 1.92 8.54
CA ASP A 62 -5.13 1.38 9.05
C ASP A 62 -3.90 2.14 8.48
N ALA A 63 -3.92 2.49 7.19
CA ALA A 63 -2.84 3.26 6.57
C ALA A 63 -2.72 4.67 7.18
N LEU A 64 -3.84 5.34 7.44
CA LEU A 64 -3.88 6.66 8.03
C LEU A 64 -3.41 6.65 9.50
N ASP A 65 -3.85 5.67 10.28
CA ASP A 65 -3.42 5.48 11.67
C ASP A 65 -1.91 5.26 11.76
N ARG A 66 -1.33 4.45 10.86
CA ARG A 66 0.12 4.24 10.77
C ARG A 66 0.87 5.50 10.39
N ILE A 67 0.36 6.26 9.42
CA ILE A 67 0.95 7.55 9.03
C ILE A 67 0.96 8.50 10.23
N GLU A 68 -0.15 8.59 10.97
CA GLU A 68 -0.23 9.42 12.16
C GLU A 68 0.78 8.97 13.21
N ALA A 69 0.87 7.67 13.50
CA ALA A 69 1.82 7.12 14.46
C ALA A 69 3.27 7.47 14.10
N ILE A 70 3.66 7.35 12.82
CA ILE A 70 4.99 7.73 12.33
C ILE A 70 5.22 9.23 12.56
N GLN A 71 4.27 10.09 12.19
CA GLN A 71 4.39 11.52 12.38
C GLN A 71 4.49 11.92 13.86
N GLN A 72 3.72 11.29 14.73
CA GLN A 72 3.77 11.52 16.17
C GLN A 72 5.12 11.09 16.76
N ALA A 73 5.64 9.93 16.36
CA ALA A 73 6.96 9.45 16.77
C ALA A 73 8.07 10.41 16.31
N ALA A 74 7.99 10.93 15.08
CA ALA A 74 8.94 11.91 14.54
C ALA A 74 8.98 13.17 15.40
N ARG A 75 7.80 13.71 15.75
CA ARG A 75 7.67 14.94 16.55
C ARG A 75 8.16 14.77 17.99
N LYS A 76 8.03 13.57 18.55
CA LYS A 76 8.50 13.24 19.90
C LYS A 76 10.00 12.90 19.97
N GLY A 77 10.72 12.96 18.84
CA GLY A 77 12.15 12.62 18.77
C GLY A 77 12.43 11.11 18.87
N GLY A 78 11.41 10.26 18.70
CA GLY A 78 11.49 8.81 18.90
C GLY A 78 11.88 8.00 17.68
N ILE A 79 12.19 8.63 16.55
CA ILE A 79 12.54 7.90 15.32
C ILE A 79 14.05 7.63 15.28
N GLY A 80 14.43 6.40 15.62
CA GLY A 80 15.81 5.90 15.52
C GLY A 80 16.23 5.41 14.13
N GLY A 81 15.47 5.70 13.06
CA GLY A 81 15.77 5.21 11.71
C GLY A 81 14.77 5.68 10.64
N ARG A 82 14.84 5.14 9.42
CA ARG A 82 13.82 5.45 8.39
C ARG A 82 12.53 4.67 8.69
N PRO A 83 11.37 5.31 8.91
CA PRO A 83 10.12 4.59 9.12
C PRO A 83 9.71 3.87 7.83
N LYS A 84 9.01 2.74 7.98
CA LYS A 84 8.34 2.09 6.85
C LYS A 84 6.99 2.76 6.64
N TRP A 85 6.83 3.46 5.51
CA TRP A 85 5.58 4.13 5.20
C TRP A 85 4.57 3.14 4.64
N PRO A 86 3.29 3.21 5.01
CA PRO A 86 2.29 2.34 4.40
C PRO A 86 2.11 2.66 2.91
N MET A 87 1.80 1.63 2.14
CA MET A 87 1.30 1.76 0.77
C MET A 87 0.20 0.75 0.53
N ILE A 88 -0.73 1.04 -0.37
CA ILE A 88 -1.82 0.13 -0.71
C ILE A 88 -1.54 -0.51 -2.07
N VAL A 89 -1.63 -1.83 -2.15
CA VAL A 89 -1.66 -2.60 -3.39
C VAL A 89 -3.10 -3.03 -3.63
N LEU A 90 -3.77 -2.38 -4.58
CA LEU A 90 -5.14 -2.68 -4.97
C LEU A 90 -5.13 -3.64 -6.16
N ARG A 91 -5.48 -4.91 -5.94
CA ARG A 91 -5.66 -5.90 -7.00
C ARG A 91 -7.14 -6.12 -7.26
N SER A 92 -7.62 -5.63 -8.40
CA SER A 92 -8.98 -5.85 -8.87
C SER A 92 -8.94 -6.36 -10.31
N PRO A 93 -9.91 -7.18 -10.75
CA PRO A 93 -10.13 -7.37 -12.17
C PRO A 93 -10.41 -6.00 -12.84
N LYS A 94 -10.16 -5.94 -14.15
CA LYS A 94 -10.51 -4.77 -14.96
C LYS A 94 -12.02 -4.74 -15.23
#